data_AF-A0A2J8JK59-F1
#
_entry.id   AF-A0A2J8JK59-F1
#
_cell.length_a   1.000
_cell.length_b   1.000
_cell.length_c   1.000
_cell.angle_alpha   90.00
_cell.angle_beta   90.00
_cell.angle_gamma   90.00
#
_symmetry.space_group_name_H-M   'P 1'
#
loop_
_entity.id
_entity.type
_entity.pdbx_description
1 polymer ?
#
loop_
_entity_poly.entity_id
_entity_poly.type
_entity_poly.pdbx_seq_one_letter_code
_entity_poly.pdbx_strand_id
1 'polypeptide(L)' 'MYTLLVGKPPFETSCLKETYLRIKKNEYSIPKHINPVAASLIQKMLQTDPTARPTINE' A
#
# COMPACT_ATOMS: atom_id res chain seq x y z
N MET A 1 1.92 6.62 -5.31
CA MET A 1 2.36 7.14 -4.00
C MET A 1 3.41 6.24 -3.35
N TYR A 2 3.07 5.03 -2.87
CA TYR A 2 4.02 4.13 -2.17
C TYR A 2 5.36 3.98 -2.91
N THR A 3 5.36 3.58 -4.18
CA THR A 3 6.60 3.38 -4.96
C THR A 3 7.43 4.66 -5.11
N LEU A 4 6.80 5.83 -5.18
CA LEU A 4 7.53 7.10 -5.28
C LEU A 4 8.32 7.41 -4.00
N LEU A 5 7.79 7.00 -2.83
CA LEU A 5 8.41 7.25 -1.54
C LEU A 5 9.35 6.12 -1.08
N VAL A 6 9.03 4.87 -1.45
CA VAL A 6 9.72 3.67 -0.97
C VAL A 6 10.67 3.08 -2.02
N GLY A 7 10.52 3.46 -3.30
CA GLY A 7 11.37 3.00 -4.41
C GLY A 7 11.03 1.61 -4.96
N LYS A 8 10.05 0.90 -4.36
CA LYS A 8 9.59 -0.43 -4.81
C LYS A 8 8.07 -0.56 -4.68
N PRO A 9 7.41 -1.45 -5.44
CA PRO A 9 5.97 -1.67 -5.31
C PRO A 9 5.60 -2.32 -3.96
N PRO A 10 4.42 -2.04 -3.40
CA PRO A 10 4.02 -2.50 -2.06
C PRO A 10 3.79 -4.01 -1.96
N PHE A 11 3.40 -4.68 -3.04
CA PHE A 11 3.01 -6.09 -3.06
C PHE A 11 3.95 -6.98 -3.88
N GLU A 12 5.01 -6.42 -4.47
CA GLU A 12 5.90 -7.14 -5.38
C GLU A 12 6.66 -8.26 -4.64
N THR A 13 6.72 -9.41 -5.30
CA THR A 13 7.48 -10.59 -4.89
C THR A 13 8.08 -11.25 -6.14
N SER A 14 8.96 -12.23 -5.96
CA SER A 14 9.53 -12.99 -7.08
C SER A 14 8.53 -13.93 -7.76
N CYS A 15 7.38 -14.21 -7.13
CA CYS A 15 6.34 -15.10 -7.65
C CYS A 15 5.05 -14.33 -7.92
N LEU A 16 4.51 -14.45 -9.15
CA LEU A 16 3.25 -13.80 -9.51
C LEU A 16 2.08 -14.24 -8.60
N LYS A 17 2.02 -15.54 -8.28
CA LYS A 17 1.00 -16.10 -7.36
C LYS A 17 1.07 -15.46 -5.98
N GLU A 18 2.28 -15.29 -5.43
CA GLU A 18 2.47 -14.67 -4.12
C GLU A 18 2.12 -13.18 -4.14
N THR A 19 2.48 -12.48 -5.21
CA THR A 19 2.09 -11.07 -5.43
C THR A 19 0.57 -10.90 -5.35
N TYR A 20 -0.20 -11.73 -6.08
CA TYR A 20 -1.66 -11.68 -6.02
C TYR A 20 -2.22 -12.06 -4.63
N LEU A 21 -1.58 -13.01 -3.92
CA LEU A 21 -1.98 -13.34 -2.55
C LEU A 21 -1.78 -12.15 -1.61
N ARG A 22 -0.66 -11.41 -1.72
CA ARG A 22 -0.43 -10.20 -0.93
C ARG A 22 -1.42 -9.08 -1.26
N ILE A 23 -1.75 -8.87 -2.53
CA ILE A 23 -2.79 -7.92 -2.94
C ILE A 23 -4.13 -8.28 -2.29
N LYS A 24 -4.54 -9.56 -2.39
CA LYS A 24 -5.83 -10.02 -1.83
C LYS A 24 -5.88 -9.90 -0.31
N LYS A 25 -4.76 -10.13 0.37
CA LYS A 25 -4.62 -9.98 1.83
C LYS A 25 -4.33 -8.54 2.28
N ASN A 26 -4.12 -7.63 1.33
CA ASN A 26 -3.63 -6.27 1.58
C ASN A 26 -2.36 -6.25 2.46
N GLU A 27 -1.43 -7.16 2.16
CA GLU A 27 -0.23 -7.41 2.95
C GLU A 27 0.97 -6.66 2.35
N TYR A 28 1.39 -5.58 3.02
CA TYR A 28 2.56 -4.78 2.69
C TYR A 28 3.17 -4.18 3.97
N SER A 29 4.38 -3.65 3.88
CA SER A 29 5.05 -3.01 5.01
C SER A 29 5.53 -1.62 4.64
N ILE A 30 5.42 -0.66 5.55
CA ILE A 30 5.94 0.70 5.37
C ILE A 30 7.26 0.82 6.14
N PRO A 31 8.38 1.16 5.50
CA PRO A 31 9.65 1.36 6.20
C PRO A 31 9.58 2.48 7.24
N LYS A 32 10.37 2.36 8.33
CA LYS A 32 10.38 3.33 9.44
C LYS A 32 10.83 4.75 9.06
N HIS A 33 11.57 4.91 7.96
CA HIS A 33 12.04 6.22 7.50
C HIS A 33 10.96 7.04 6.79
N ILE A 34 9.80 6.45 6.49
CA ILE A 34 8.70 7.15 5.84
C ILE A 34 8.00 8.04 6.85
N ASN A 35 7.76 9.30 6.45
CA ASN A 35 7.04 10.27 7.27
C ASN A 35 5.67 9.70 7.73
N PRO A 36 5.29 9.84 9.02
CA PRO A 36 4.02 9.30 9.55
C PRO A 36 2.77 9.77 8.80
N VAL A 37 2.74 11.00 8.29
CA VAL A 37 1.62 11.55 7.51
C VAL A 37 1.50 10.82 6.17
N ALA A 38 2.64 10.62 5.49
CA ALA A 38 2.67 9.86 4.24
C ALA A 38 2.31 8.38 4.46
N ALA A 39 2.78 7.79 5.57
CA ALA A 39 2.42 6.42 5.96
C ALA A 39 0.91 6.28 6.21
N SER A 40 0.30 7.23 6.93
CA SER A 40 -1.14 7.26 7.16
C SER A 40 -1.93 7.38 5.85
N LEU A 41 -1.49 8.25 4.93
CA LEU A 41 -2.13 8.38 3.62
C LEU A 41 -2.03 7.08 2.80
N ILE A 42 -0.86 6.43 2.76
CA ILE A 42 -0.69 5.13 2.12
C ILE A 42 -1.67 4.10 2.69
N GLN A 43 -1.81 4.05 4.02
CA GLN A 43 -2.73 3.13 4.70
C GLN A 43 -4.19 3.41 4.37
N LYS A 44 -4.59 4.68 4.29
CA LYS A 44 -5.95 5.06 3.88
C LYS A 44 -6.25 4.67 2.42
N MET A 45 -5.28 4.86 1.52
CA MET A 45 -5.46 4.53 0.10
C MET A 45 -5.50 3.03 -0.16
N LEU A 46 -4.67 2.26 0.53
CA LEU A 46 -4.54 0.81 0.37
C LEU A 46 -5.38 0.09 1.44
N GLN A 47 -6.71 0.18 1.32
CA GLN A 47 -7.67 -0.56 2.14
C GLN A 47 -8.27 -1.76 1.41
N THR A 48 -8.51 -2.85 2.15
CA THR A 48 -9.16 -4.05 1.62
C THR A 48 -10.61 -3.76 1.20
N ASP A 49 -11.34 -3.05 2.05
CA ASP A 49 -12.69 -2.55 1.74
C ASP A 49 -12.58 -1.31 0.84
N PRO A 50 -13.14 -1.33 -0.39
CA PRO A 50 -13.15 -0.17 -1.27
C PRO A 50 -13.87 1.04 -0.69
N THR A 51 -14.89 0.84 0.16
CA THR A 51 -15.68 1.93 0.76
C THR A 51 -14.95 2.66 1.88
N ALA A 52 -13.92 2.03 2.46
CA ALA A 52 -13.03 2.64 3.45
C ALA A 52 -11.89 3.45 2.80
N ARG A 53 -11.78 3.46 1.47
CA ARG A 53 -10.77 4.24 0.76
C ARG A 53 -11.25 5.69 0.61
N PRO A 54 -10.34 6.68 0.69
CA PRO A 54 -10.71 8.06 0.49
C PRO A 54 -11.18 8.30 -0.94
N THR A 55 -12.06 9.28 -1.11
CA THR A 55 -12.44 9.76 -2.44
C THR A 55 -11.37 10.70 -3.00
N ILE A 56 -11.44 11.04 -4.29
CA ILE A 56 -10.51 12.00 -4.90
C ILE A 56 -10.69 13.43 -4.31
N ASN A 57 -11.87 13.73 -3.77
CA ASN A 57 -12.21 15.06 -3.26
C ASN A 57 -11.97 15.23 -1.75
N GLU A 58 -11.47 14.18 -1.07
CA GLU A 58 -10.94 14.25 0.29
C GLU A 58 -9.47 14.66 0.28
#